data_AF-E1JYE6-F1
#
_entry.id   AF-E1JYE6-F1
#
_cell.length_a   1.000
_cell.length_b   1.000
_cell.length_c   1.000
_cell.angle_alpha   90.00
_cell.angle_beta   90.00
_cell.angle_gamma   90.00
#
_symmetry.space_group_name_H-M   'P 1'
#
loop_
_entity.id
_entity.type
_entity.pdbx_description
1 polymer ?
#
loop_
_entity_poly.entity_id
_entity_poly.type
_entity_poly.pdbx_seq_one_letter_code
_entity_poly.pdbx_strand_id
1 'polypeptide(L)'
;MRLSPVDGLVAAGLGRPDLPPTPRALDAWRLAALSRAVRHAAAAPFYRERLGNLPPDFPRTLAEFETLPFTLPSDLTEAHARFLAVSQDDVARMVTLSTSGTTGAPKRVAFTAGDIEDIRRFFHIGIRTLVEPGDTVLILMPGVRPDSIGDLLCQILPRLGAQGVLGDPTGDPAALAADLRRLRPQSLVAAPSQIRRAIDDPDVRAAAKDCLRTILLSAEALPDGWKALLAERFGATVFDHYGATEMGYGGGVECEAFDGYHLRETDIYFEVVHMTTGEPLPEGEVGEVVFTTLTTRGMPFVRYRTGDAAAMLPGPCPCGSKLRRLGPILGRIVHGPNGPQLTNPAKGAANRP
;
A
#
# COMPACT_ATOMS: atom_id res chain seq x y z
N MET A 1 19.86 8.47 -10.44
CA MET A 1 19.12 7.77 -9.39
C MET A 1 18.71 8.78 -8.34
N ARG A 2 17.42 9.02 -8.19
CA ARG A 2 16.83 9.89 -7.17
C ARG A 2 16.72 9.15 -5.83
N LEU A 3 16.86 9.88 -4.73
CA LEU A 3 16.56 9.37 -3.39
C LEU A 3 15.08 8.94 -3.34
N SER A 4 14.78 7.94 -2.51
CA SER A 4 13.39 7.53 -2.26
C SER A 4 12.52 8.73 -1.91
N PRO A 5 11.31 8.84 -2.49
CA PRO A 5 10.42 9.96 -2.22
C PRO A 5 9.92 9.94 -0.77
N VAL A 6 9.93 8.78 -0.11
CA VAL A 6 9.40 8.59 1.25
C VAL A 6 10.34 9.14 2.33
N ASP A 7 11.63 9.34 2.03
CA ASP A 7 12.59 9.90 3.00
C ASP A 7 12.13 11.26 3.54
N GLY A 8 11.63 12.15 2.66
CA GLY A 8 11.10 13.45 3.07
C GLY A 8 9.82 13.35 3.91
N LEU A 9 8.96 12.36 3.63
CA LEU A 9 7.77 12.08 4.44
C LEU A 9 8.18 11.68 5.86
N VAL A 10 9.12 10.73 5.97
CA VAL A 10 9.60 10.23 7.26
C VAL A 10 10.35 11.31 8.03
N ALA A 11 11.22 12.09 7.37
CA ALA A 11 11.91 13.22 7.98
C ALA A 11 10.92 14.22 8.61
N ALA A 12 9.86 14.58 7.88
CA ALA A 12 8.81 15.46 8.38
C ALA A 12 8.02 14.82 9.53
N GLY A 13 7.68 13.53 9.46
CA GLY A 13 7.00 12.81 10.55
C GLY A 13 7.83 12.69 11.83
N LEU A 14 9.15 12.69 11.70
CA LEU A 14 10.10 12.77 12.81
C LEU A 14 10.28 14.20 13.38
N GLY A 15 9.59 15.19 12.82
CA GLY A 15 9.74 16.61 13.20
C GLY A 15 11.07 17.22 12.76
N ARG A 16 11.75 16.63 11.77
CA ARG A 16 13.08 17.04 11.29
C ARG A 16 13.13 17.04 9.76
N PRO A 17 12.33 17.88 9.08
CA PRO A 17 12.18 17.85 7.63
C PRO A 17 13.49 18.10 6.86
N ASP A 18 14.44 18.81 7.48
CA ASP A 18 15.71 19.19 6.86
C ASP A 18 16.85 18.18 7.09
N LEU A 19 16.59 17.10 7.81
CA LEU A 19 17.60 16.08 8.13
C LEU A 19 17.19 14.71 7.56
N PRO A 20 18.13 13.96 6.97
CA PRO A 20 17.83 12.63 6.49
C PRO A 20 17.44 11.73 7.67
N PRO A 21 16.40 10.89 7.51
CA PRO A 21 16.01 9.97 8.56
C PRO A 21 17.14 8.97 8.82
N THR A 22 17.35 8.63 10.09
CA THR A 22 18.33 7.62 10.49
C THR A 22 17.63 6.49 11.24
N PRO A 23 18.12 5.25 11.18
CA PRO A 23 17.54 4.13 11.93
C PRO A 23 17.38 4.45 13.42
N ARG A 24 18.44 4.99 14.07
CA ARG A 24 18.40 5.41 15.47
C ARG A 24 17.32 6.45 15.78
N ALA A 25 17.12 7.42 14.89
CA ALA A 25 16.08 8.43 15.02
C ALA A 25 14.67 7.82 14.92
N LEU A 26 14.49 6.88 14.00
CA LEU A 26 13.24 6.15 13.81
C LEU A 26 12.93 5.27 15.01
N ASP A 27 13.90 4.51 15.53
CA ASP A 27 13.68 3.59 16.63
C ASP A 27 13.18 4.30 17.90
N ALA A 28 13.80 5.44 18.24
CA ALA A 28 13.38 6.25 19.39
C ALA A 28 11.96 6.83 19.21
N TRP A 29 11.63 7.28 18.00
CA TRP A 29 10.32 7.85 17.70
C TRP A 29 9.23 6.76 17.63
N ARG A 30 9.56 5.59 17.10
CA ARG A 30 8.66 4.48 16.82
C ARG A 30 7.96 3.98 18.07
N LEU A 31 8.69 3.79 19.17
CA LEU A 31 8.08 3.31 20.42
C LEU A 31 7.03 4.29 20.95
N ALA A 32 7.35 5.59 20.96
CA ALA A 32 6.40 6.62 21.36
C ALA A 32 5.19 6.68 20.43
N ALA A 33 5.38 6.46 19.12
CA ALA A 33 4.29 6.39 18.14
C ALA A 33 3.40 5.17 18.37
N LEU A 34 3.98 4.00 18.64
CA LEU A 34 3.24 2.77 18.96
C LEU A 34 2.42 2.93 20.23
N SER A 35 2.97 3.56 21.28
CA SER A 35 2.20 3.83 22.51
C SER A 35 1.00 4.72 22.26
N ARG A 36 1.15 5.78 21.44
CA ARG A 36 0.01 6.61 21.02
C ARG A 36 -1.01 5.81 20.21
N ALA A 37 -0.55 4.99 19.27
CA ALA A 37 -1.41 4.19 18.41
C ALA A 37 -2.22 3.14 19.19
N VAL A 38 -1.58 2.43 20.13
CA VAL A 38 -2.25 1.46 21.02
C VAL A 38 -3.32 2.15 21.88
N ARG A 39 -2.97 3.29 22.48
CA ARG A 39 -3.91 4.08 23.28
C ARG A 39 -5.10 4.58 22.47
N HIS A 40 -4.86 5.06 21.25
CA HIS A 40 -5.90 5.50 20.32
C HIS A 40 -6.79 4.33 19.90
N ALA A 41 -6.18 3.20 19.53
CA ALA A 41 -6.92 1.99 19.15
C ALA A 41 -7.85 1.52 20.27
N ALA A 42 -7.44 1.60 21.54
CA ALA A 42 -8.27 1.24 22.69
C ALA A 42 -9.57 2.06 22.83
N ALA A 43 -9.73 3.16 22.09
CA ALA A 43 -11.00 3.87 21.98
C ALA A 43 -12.06 3.07 21.20
N ALA A 44 -11.65 2.20 20.27
CA ALA A 44 -12.55 1.34 19.51
C ALA A 44 -13.04 0.14 20.36
N PRO A 45 -14.33 -0.24 20.30
CA PRO A 45 -14.87 -1.34 21.11
C PRO A 45 -14.08 -2.66 21.04
N PHE A 46 -13.64 -3.08 19.84
CA PHE A 46 -12.88 -4.32 19.64
C PHE A 46 -11.54 -4.28 20.40
N TYR A 47 -10.81 -3.17 20.30
CA TYR A 47 -9.52 -3.02 20.95
C TYR A 47 -9.63 -2.64 22.41
N ARG A 48 -10.72 -2.00 22.85
CA ARG A 48 -10.95 -1.71 24.27
C ARG A 48 -10.93 -2.98 25.12
N GLU A 49 -11.55 -4.05 24.62
CA GLU A 49 -11.57 -5.36 25.29
C GLU A 49 -10.18 -6.02 25.34
N ARG A 50 -9.35 -5.79 24.31
CA ARG A 50 -8.03 -6.43 24.17
C ARG A 50 -6.88 -5.63 24.78
N LEU A 51 -6.99 -4.29 24.77
CA LEU A 51 -5.91 -3.34 25.04
C LEU A 51 -6.26 -2.35 26.16
N GLY A 52 -7.53 -2.24 26.58
CA GLY A 52 -8.00 -1.19 27.50
C GLY A 52 -7.45 -1.28 28.92
N ASN A 53 -6.95 -2.45 29.33
CA ASN A 53 -6.33 -2.66 30.65
C ASN A 53 -4.81 -2.43 30.64
N LEU A 54 -4.22 -2.08 29.50
CA LEU A 54 -2.78 -1.85 29.40
C LEU A 54 -2.40 -0.50 30.05
N PRO A 55 -1.19 -0.40 30.64
CA PRO A 55 -0.68 0.86 31.16
C PRO A 55 -0.67 1.98 30.09
N PRO A 56 -0.87 3.25 30.46
CA PRO A 56 -0.87 4.35 29.49
C PRO A 56 0.43 4.50 28.71
N ASP A 57 1.56 4.11 29.29
CA ASP A 57 2.90 4.13 28.70
C ASP A 57 3.25 2.84 27.94
N PHE A 58 2.33 1.86 27.86
CA PHE A 58 2.52 0.67 27.06
C PHE A 58 2.52 1.01 25.56
N PRO A 59 3.36 0.36 24.75
CA PRO A 59 4.50 -0.47 25.14
C PRO A 59 5.72 0.40 25.53
N ARG A 60 6.51 -0.03 26.51
CA ARG A 60 7.81 0.59 26.87
C ARG A 60 8.99 -0.02 26.12
N THR A 61 8.80 -1.16 25.47
CA THR A 61 9.81 -1.80 24.60
C THR A 61 9.12 -2.43 23.40
N LEU A 62 9.86 -2.68 22.32
CA LEU A 62 9.31 -3.43 21.18
C LEU A 62 8.93 -4.87 21.57
N ALA A 63 9.71 -5.50 22.45
CA ALA A 63 9.38 -6.83 22.97
C ALA A 63 8.04 -6.85 23.72
N GLU A 64 7.72 -5.81 24.51
CA GLU A 64 6.38 -5.69 25.12
C GLU A 64 5.29 -5.56 24.03
N PHE A 65 5.52 -4.74 23.00
CA PHE A 65 4.56 -4.59 21.90
C PHE A 65 4.30 -5.91 21.15
N GLU A 66 5.34 -6.70 20.94
CA GLU A 66 5.29 -8.00 20.24
C GLU A 66 4.48 -9.06 21.01
N THR A 67 4.16 -8.83 22.28
CA THR A 67 3.24 -9.70 23.05
C THR A 67 1.77 -9.45 22.74
N LEU A 68 1.42 -8.35 22.07
CA LEU A 68 0.03 -8.04 21.73
C LEU A 68 -0.53 -9.08 20.75
N PRO A 69 -1.80 -9.50 20.92
CA PRO A 69 -2.42 -10.44 20.00
C PRO A 69 -2.57 -9.81 18.62
N PHE A 70 -2.52 -10.64 17.58
CA PHE A 70 -2.77 -10.21 16.22
C PHE A 70 -4.24 -9.82 16.02
N THR A 71 -4.44 -8.87 15.10
CA THR A 71 -5.74 -8.62 14.48
C THR A 71 -5.80 -9.38 13.17
N LEU A 72 -6.86 -10.16 12.96
CA LEU A 72 -7.04 -10.97 11.77
C LEU A 72 -8.03 -10.30 10.79
N PRO A 73 -7.93 -10.57 9.48
CA PRO A 73 -8.94 -10.16 8.52
C PRO A 73 -10.35 -10.66 8.87
N SER A 74 -10.46 -11.83 9.52
CA SER A 74 -11.74 -12.40 9.97
C SER A 74 -12.39 -11.56 11.08
N ASP A 75 -11.61 -11.03 12.03
CA ASP A 75 -12.12 -10.14 13.08
C ASP A 75 -12.85 -8.94 12.45
N LEU A 76 -12.27 -8.38 11.37
CA LEU A 76 -12.83 -7.25 10.64
C LEU A 76 -14.12 -7.61 9.88
N THR A 77 -14.18 -8.80 9.25
CA THR A 77 -15.40 -9.25 8.57
C THR A 77 -16.56 -9.52 9.53
N GLU A 78 -16.27 -10.02 10.73
CA GLU A 78 -17.28 -10.35 11.72
C GLU A 78 -17.92 -9.10 12.34
N ALA A 79 -17.14 -8.04 12.59
CA ALA A 79 -17.65 -6.87 13.31
C ALA A 79 -16.97 -5.54 12.97
N HIS A 80 -16.90 -5.15 11.69
CA HIS A 80 -16.24 -3.91 11.24
C HIS A 80 -16.60 -2.64 12.04
N ALA A 81 -17.85 -2.45 12.45
CA ALA A 81 -18.26 -1.27 13.23
C ALA A 81 -17.55 -1.17 14.59
N ARG A 82 -17.12 -2.30 15.18
CA ARG A 82 -16.40 -2.33 16.46
C ARG A 82 -14.95 -1.87 16.34
N PHE A 83 -14.44 -1.67 15.13
CA PHE A 83 -13.10 -1.14 14.87
C PHE A 83 -13.07 0.39 14.76
N LEU A 84 -14.21 1.07 14.79
CA LEU A 84 -14.26 2.54 14.78
C LEU A 84 -13.79 3.09 16.13
N ALA A 85 -12.74 3.91 16.08
CA ALA A 85 -12.20 4.66 17.22
C ALA A 85 -12.82 6.07 17.35
N VAL A 86 -13.74 6.42 16.45
CA VAL A 86 -14.42 7.73 16.34
C VAL A 86 -15.93 7.55 16.20
N SER A 87 -16.69 8.64 16.28
CA SER A 87 -18.13 8.60 15.96
C SER A 87 -18.36 8.21 14.50
N GLN A 88 -19.49 7.56 14.20
CA GLN A 88 -19.87 7.31 12.81
C GLN A 88 -20.05 8.61 12.02
N ASP A 89 -20.44 9.70 12.68
CA ASP A 89 -20.59 11.03 12.05
C ASP A 89 -19.24 11.61 11.58
N ASP A 90 -18.11 11.15 12.15
CA ASP A 90 -16.76 11.58 11.75
C ASP A 90 -16.22 10.79 10.54
N VAL A 91 -16.94 9.75 10.09
CA VAL A 91 -16.55 8.92 8.95
C VAL A 91 -16.90 9.63 7.65
N ALA A 92 -15.86 10.10 6.94
CA ALA A 92 -16.02 10.72 5.62
C ALA A 92 -16.18 9.67 4.51
N ARG A 93 -15.58 8.48 4.68
CA ARG A 93 -15.61 7.42 3.68
C ARG A 93 -15.60 6.03 4.30
N MET A 94 -16.45 5.15 3.78
CA MET A 94 -16.42 3.72 4.03
C MET A 94 -16.14 2.97 2.73
N VAL A 95 -15.16 2.06 2.75
CA VAL A 95 -14.79 1.22 1.60
C VAL A 95 -15.17 -0.22 1.89
N THR A 96 -16.03 -0.79 1.05
CA THR A 96 -16.38 -2.22 1.10
C THR A 96 -15.45 -3.01 0.18
N LEU A 97 -14.74 -3.97 0.76
CA LEU A 97 -13.82 -4.88 0.08
C LEU A 97 -14.51 -6.21 -0.15
N SER A 98 -14.94 -6.46 -1.38
CA SER A 98 -15.46 -7.74 -1.80
C SER A 98 -14.31 -8.65 -2.21
N THR A 99 -14.03 -9.71 -1.45
CA THR A 99 -13.08 -10.75 -1.85
C THR A 99 -13.77 -11.69 -2.85
N SER A 100 -13.23 -11.77 -4.07
CA SER A 100 -13.72 -12.71 -5.08
C SER A 100 -13.49 -14.14 -4.58
N GLY A 101 -14.57 -14.87 -4.28
CA GLY A 101 -14.50 -16.31 -3.97
C GLY A 101 -14.76 -16.72 -2.52
N THR A 102 -15.14 -15.81 -1.63
CA THR A 102 -15.61 -16.16 -0.28
C THR A 102 -17.08 -15.81 -0.12
N THR A 103 -17.91 -16.76 0.31
CA THR A 103 -19.33 -16.54 0.67
C THR A 103 -19.53 -15.70 1.94
N GLY A 104 -18.43 -15.30 2.60
CA GLY A 104 -18.44 -14.52 3.84
C GLY A 104 -18.78 -13.04 3.64
N ALA A 105 -19.06 -12.36 4.75
CA ALA A 105 -19.32 -10.93 4.77
C ALA A 105 -18.07 -10.14 4.28
N PRO A 106 -18.25 -9.07 3.49
CA PRO A 106 -17.13 -8.27 2.99
C PRO A 106 -16.48 -7.49 4.13
N LYS A 107 -15.16 -7.27 4.04
CA LYS A 107 -14.46 -6.33 4.94
C LYS A 107 -14.92 -4.91 4.62
N ARG A 108 -15.00 -4.06 5.66
CA ARG A 108 -15.28 -2.64 5.51
C ARG A 108 -14.26 -1.83 6.28
N VAL A 109 -13.69 -0.81 5.63
CA VAL A 109 -12.68 0.08 6.22
C VAL A 109 -13.15 1.52 6.15
N ALA A 110 -13.08 2.22 7.27
CA ALA A 110 -13.53 3.61 7.39
C ALA A 110 -12.35 4.58 7.43
N PHE A 111 -12.55 5.74 6.83
CA PHE A 111 -11.60 6.86 6.83
C PHE A 111 -12.32 8.14 7.25
N THR A 112 -11.70 8.88 8.15
CA THR A 112 -12.07 10.27 8.44
C THR A 112 -11.56 11.20 7.34
N ALA A 113 -12.01 12.45 7.32
CA ALA A 113 -11.45 13.46 6.41
C ALA A 113 -9.94 13.66 6.61
N GLY A 114 -9.46 13.58 7.85
CA GLY A 114 -8.03 13.63 8.16
C GLY A 114 -7.25 12.45 7.60
N ASP A 115 -7.82 11.23 7.67
CA ASP A 115 -7.17 10.04 7.12
C ASP A 115 -7.05 10.14 5.59
N ILE A 116 -8.07 10.68 4.93
CA ILE A 116 -8.05 10.93 3.48
C ILE A 116 -6.96 11.95 3.12
N GLU A 117 -6.75 13.00 3.91
CA GLU A 117 -5.67 13.96 3.65
C GLU A 117 -4.29 13.34 3.83
N ASP A 118 -4.09 12.47 4.83
CA ASP A 118 -2.85 11.72 5.01
C ASP A 118 -2.58 10.78 3.82
N ILE A 119 -3.63 10.15 3.28
CA ILE A 119 -3.54 9.35 2.04
C ILE A 119 -3.14 10.23 0.85
N ARG A 120 -3.77 11.39 0.66
CA ARG A 120 -3.41 12.34 -0.41
C ARG A 120 -1.96 12.79 -0.30
N ARG A 121 -1.49 13.08 0.91
CA ARG A 121 -0.09 13.42 1.17
C ARG A 121 0.85 12.28 0.75
N PHE A 122 0.53 11.04 1.12
CA PHE A 122 1.33 9.89 0.72
C PHE A 122 1.34 9.70 -0.80
N PHE A 123 0.19 9.81 -1.48
CA PHE A 123 0.10 9.68 -2.94
C PHE A 123 0.89 10.78 -3.65
N HIS A 124 0.76 12.03 -3.20
CA HIS A 124 1.52 13.16 -3.71
C HIS A 124 3.02 12.93 -3.63
N ILE A 125 3.51 12.27 -2.59
CA ILE A 125 4.93 11.97 -2.41
C ILE A 125 5.32 10.76 -3.25
N GLY A 126 4.59 9.65 -3.12
CA GLY A 126 4.90 8.37 -3.74
C GLY A 126 4.96 8.42 -5.27
N ILE A 127 4.14 9.26 -5.91
CA ILE A 127 4.10 9.32 -7.38
C ILE A 127 5.23 10.17 -8.01
N ARG A 128 6.01 10.91 -7.20
CA ARG A 128 7.05 11.85 -7.70
C ARG A 128 8.22 11.18 -8.41
N THR A 129 8.44 9.89 -8.17
CA THR A 129 9.44 9.11 -8.90
C THR A 129 9.00 8.81 -10.34
N LEU A 130 7.70 8.84 -10.62
CA LEU A 130 7.14 8.41 -11.89
C LEU A 130 6.79 9.57 -12.84
N VAL A 131 6.44 10.72 -12.26
CA VAL A 131 5.78 11.83 -12.94
C VAL A 131 6.63 13.10 -12.92
N GLU A 132 6.60 13.83 -14.03
CA GLU A 132 7.23 15.11 -14.28
C GLU A 132 6.16 16.20 -14.54
N PRO A 133 6.46 17.49 -14.29
CA PRO A 133 5.57 18.58 -14.68
C PRO A 133 5.28 18.56 -16.19
N GLY A 134 4.01 18.69 -16.56
CA GLY A 134 3.52 18.61 -17.94
C GLY A 134 3.02 17.22 -18.33
N ASP A 135 3.30 16.18 -17.55
CA ASP A 135 2.85 14.82 -17.87
C ASP A 135 1.33 14.68 -17.80
N THR A 136 0.82 13.82 -18.69
CA THR A 136 -0.49 13.22 -18.58
C THR A 136 -0.35 11.80 -18.03
N VAL A 137 -1.09 11.50 -16.97
CA VAL A 137 -1.11 10.19 -16.30
C VAL A 137 -2.45 9.51 -16.57
N LEU A 138 -2.43 8.41 -17.31
CA LEU A 138 -3.60 7.58 -17.54
C LEU A 138 -3.80 6.64 -16.34
N ILE A 139 -4.98 6.64 -15.76
CA ILE A 139 -5.27 5.93 -14.51
C ILE A 139 -6.41 4.93 -14.75
N LEU A 140 -6.10 3.64 -14.70
CA LEU A 140 -7.09 2.55 -14.79
C LEU A 140 -7.62 2.15 -13.40
N MET A 141 -7.14 2.77 -12.34
CA MET A 141 -7.67 2.55 -10.98
C MET A 141 -9.10 3.09 -10.86
N PRO A 142 -9.95 2.49 -10.01
CA PRO A 142 -11.29 3.01 -9.76
C PRO A 142 -11.24 4.49 -9.35
N GLY A 143 -11.93 5.35 -10.12
CA GLY A 143 -11.95 6.81 -9.92
C GLY A 143 -13.34 7.45 -9.87
N VAL A 144 -14.41 6.71 -10.19
CA VAL A 144 -15.79 7.27 -10.27
C VAL A 144 -16.34 7.68 -8.90
N ARG A 145 -15.96 6.97 -7.85
CA ARG A 145 -16.41 7.28 -6.49
C ARG A 145 -15.44 8.30 -5.86
N PRO A 146 -15.93 9.35 -5.17
CA PRO A 146 -15.07 10.28 -4.46
C PRO A 146 -14.08 9.56 -3.55
N ASP A 147 -12.87 10.07 -3.40
CA ASP A 147 -11.79 9.55 -2.57
C ASP A 147 -11.43 8.07 -2.84
N SER A 148 -11.70 7.59 -4.06
CA SER A 148 -11.12 6.33 -4.57
C SER A 148 -9.70 6.56 -5.06
N ILE A 149 -8.95 5.48 -5.28
CA ILE A 149 -7.53 5.58 -5.68
C ILE A 149 -7.37 6.47 -6.92
N GLY A 150 -8.18 6.25 -7.95
CA GLY A 150 -8.12 7.05 -9.18
C GLY A 150 -8.52 8.50 -8.97
N ASP A 151 -9.56 8.75 -8.17
CA ASP A 151 -10.01 10.11 -7.86
C ASP A 151 -8.94 10.89 -7.07
N LEU A 152 -8.37 10.27 -6.02
CA LEU A 152 -7.31 10.87 -5.22
C LEU A 152 -6.07 11.17 -6.06
N LEU A 153 -5.70 10.30 -7.00
CA LEU A 153 -4.61 10.56 -7.95
C LEU A 153 -4.92 11.75 -8.86
N CYS A 154 -6.12 11.83 -9.44
CA CYS A 154 -6.56 12.98 -10.22
C CYS A 154 -6.54 14.29 -9.43
N GLN A 155 -6.87 14.26 -8.13
CA GLN A 155 -6.82 15.45 -7.27
C GLN A 155 -5.39 15.92 -6.96
N ILE A 156 -4.43 15.00 -6.79
CA ILE A 156 -3.06 15.36 -6.36
C ILE A 156 -2.12 15.69 -7.52
N LEU A 157 -2.37 15.18 -8.72
CA LEU A 157 -1.47 15.35 -9.87
C LEU A 157 -1.30 16.82 -10.31
N PRO A 158 -2.35 17.67 -10.32
CA PRO A 158 -2.20 19.10 -10.61
C PRO A 158 -1.23 19.82 -9.68
N ARG A 159 -1.08 19.38 -8.42
CA ARG A 159 -0.10 19.94 -7.47
C ARG A 159 1.35 19.61 -7.85
N LEU A 160 1.57 18.65 -8.74
CA LEU A 160 2.87 18.29 -9.31
C LEU A 160 3.08 18.90 -10.71
N GLY A 161 2.14 19.73 -11.18
CA GLY A 161 2.15 20.26 -12.55
C GLY A 161 1.79 19.23 -13.62
N ALA A 162 1.23 18.08 -13.23
CA ALA A 162 0.77 17.02 -14.13
C ALA A 162 -0.76 16.94 -14.13
N GLN A 163 -1.34 16.14 -15.02
CA GLN A 163 -2.78 15.89 -15.05
C GLN A 163 -3.10 14.39 -15.00
N GLY A 164 -4.11 14.01 -14.22
CA GLY A 164 -4.63 12.65 -14.18
C GLY A 164 -5.88 12.52 -15.02
N VAL A 165 -5.93 11.50 -15.88
CA VAL A 165 -7.10 11.16 -16.68
C VAL A 165 -7.53 9.73 -16.36
N LEU A 166 -8.79 9.54 -16.00
CA LEU A 166 -9.35 8.22 -15.77
C LEU A 166 -9.56 7.51 -17.12
N GLY A 167 -9.03 6.29 -17.23
CA GLY A 167 -9.29 5.37 -18.33
C GLY A 167 -10.29 4.29 -17.94
N ASP A 168 -10.48 3.30 -18.80
CA ASP A 168 -11.36 2.16 -18.53
C ASP A 168 -10.76 1.21 -17.47
N PRO A 169 -11.37 1.08 -16.27
CA PRO A 169 -10.86 0.21 -15.22
C PRO A 169 -11.02 -1.29 -15.52
N THR A 170 -11.70 -1.69 -16.60
CA THR A 170 -11.83 -3.10 -16.97
C THR A 170 -10.58 -3.68 -17.65
N GLY A 171 -9.65 -2.81 -18.07
CA GLY A 171 -8.47 -3.21 -18.84
C GLY A 171 -8.81 -3.72 -20.24
N ASP A 172 -9.87 -3.20 -20.87
CA ASP A 172 -10.21 -3.52 -22.26
C ASP A 172 -9.10 -3.04 -23.22
N PRO A 173 -8.52 -3.92 -24.06
CA PRO A 173 -7.43 -3.55 -24.95
C PRO A 173 -7.78 -2.46 -25.97
N ALA A 174 -8.99 -2.48 -26.52
CA ALA A 174 -9.41 -1.51 -27.52
C ALA A 174 -9.59 -0.12 -26.89
N ALA A 175 -10.22 -0.05 -25.72
CA ALA A 175 -10.32 1.18 -24.95
C ALA A 175 -8.93 1.72 -24.57
N LEU A 176 -8.03 0.86 -24.09
CA LEU A 176 -6.68 1.25 -23.71
C LEU A 176 -5.88 1.78 -24.91
N ALA A 177 -5.92 1.12 -26.07
CA ALA A 177 -5.25 1.59 -27.28
C ALA A 177 -5.81 2.94 -27.76
N ALA A 178 -7.13 3.13 -27.69
CA ALA A 178 -7.76 4.40 -28.04
C ALA A 178 -7.32 5.54 -27.11
N ASP A 179 -7.29 5.30 -25.80
CA ASP A 179 -6.83 6.28 -24.81
C ASP A 179 -5.35 6.61 -24.97
N LEU A 180 -4.48 5.61 -25.18
CA LEU A 180 -3.05 5.84 -25.42
C LEU A 180 -2.81 6.72 -26.66
N ARG A 181 -3.50 6.48 -27.77
CA ARG A 181 -3.36 7.28 -28.99
C ARG A 181 -3.91 8.69 -28.83
N ARG A 182 -5.07 8.83 -28.18
CA ARG A 182 -5.78 10.10 -28.04
C ARG A 182 -5.11 11.02 -27.02
N LEU A 183 -4.74 10.48 -25.87
CA LEU A 183 -4.20 11.24 -24.74
C LEU A 183 -2.68 11.35 -24.76
N ARG A 184 -1.99 10.40 -25.43
CA ARG A 184 -0.53 10.27 -25.40
C ARG A 184 0.04 10.44 -23.99
N PRO A 185 -0.40 9.66 -22.99
CA PRO A 185 0.08 9.80 -21.61
C PRO A 185 1.54 9.40 -21.49
N GLN A 186 2.26 10.03 -20.56
CA GLN A 186 3.65 9.70 -20.22
C GLN A 186 3.71 8.62 -19.13
N SER A 187 2.66 8.49 -18.33
CA SER A 187 2.57 7.51 -17.25
C SER A 187 1.25 6.76 -17.27
N LEU A 188 1.29 5.49 -16.87
CA LEU A 188 0.13 4.64 -16.69
C LEU A 188 0.07 4.10 -15.26
N VAL A 189 -1.07 4.19 -14.59
CA VAL A 189 -1.33 3.57 -13.29
C VAL A 189 -2.38 2.47 -13.46
N ALA A 190 -2.01 1.22 -13.17
CA ALA A 190 -2.86 0.06 -13.42
C ALA A 190 -2.62 -1.08 -12.41
N ALA A 191 -3.53 -2.04 -12.36
CA ALA A 191 -3.31 -3.32 -11.71
C ALA A 191 -2.71 -4.31 -12.72
N PRO A 192 -1.90 -5.29 -12.29
CA PRO A 192 -1.38 -6.34 -13.15
C PRO A 192 -2.47 -7.04 -14.00
N SER A 193 -3.63 -7.39 -13.43
CA SER A 193 -4.74 -7.99 -14.17
C SER A 193 -5.28 -7.13 -15.31
N GLN A 194 -5.32 -5.80 -15.15
CA GLN A 194 -5.80 -4.87 -16.17
C GLN A 194 -4.84 -4.82 -17.37
N ILE A 195 -3.54 -4.88 -17.12
CA ILE A 195 -2.52 -4.90 -18.18
C ILE A 195 -2.44 -6.26 -18.86
N ARG A 196 -2.67 -7.36 -18.11
CA ARG A 196 -2.58 -8.73 -18.63
C ARG A 196 -3.37 -8.95 -19.92
N ARG A 197 -4.55 -8.33 -19.99
CA ARG A 197 -5.48 -8.48 -21.11
C ARG A 197 -4.99 -7.80 -22.39
N ALA A 198 -4.13 -6.79 -22.24
CA ALA A 198 -3.72 -5.87 -23.30
C ALA A 198 -2.23 -5.96 -23.65
N ILE A 199 -1.42 -6.71 -22.88
CA ILE A 199 0.04 -6.71 -22.98
C ILE A 199 0.56 -7.19 -24.34
N ASP A 200 -0.13 -8.15 -24.96
CA ASP A 200 0.24 -8.72 -26.26
C ASP A 200 -0.54 -8.11 -27.43
N ASP A 201 -1.49 -7.20 -27.16
CA ASP A 201 -2.26 -6.53 -28.20
C ASP A 201 -1.33 -5.60 -29.03
N PRO A 202 -1.29 -5.74 -30.36
CA PRO A 202 -0.34 -5.00 -31.20
C PRO A 202 -0.60 -3.50 -31.22
N ASP A 203 -1.87 -3.09 -31.13
CA ASP A 203 -2.29 -1.70 -31.15
C ASP A 203 -1.92 -1.00 -29.84
N VAL A 204 -2.15 -1.68 -28.71
CA VAL A 204 -1.73 -1.23 -27.38
C VAL A 204 -0.22 -1.09 -27.33
N ARG A 205 0.53 -2.12 -27.77
CA ARG A 205 2.00 -2.10 -27.75
C ARG A 205 2.58 -0.97 -28.58
N ALA A 206 2.06 -0.77 -29.79
CA ALA A 206 2.51 0.31 -30.67
C ALA A 206 2.24 1.69 -30.04
N ALA A 207 1.03 1.92 -29.54
CA ALA A 207 0.66 3.18 -28.90
C ALA A 207 1.43 3.42 -27.60
N ALA A 208 1.62 2.38 -26.78
CA ALA A 208 2.36 2.45 -25.53
C ALA A 208 3.82 2.89 -25.76
N LYS A 209 4.52 2.26 -26.72
CA LYS A 209 5.91 2.61 -27.06
C LYS A 209 6.08 4.05 -27.56
N ASP A 210 5.03 4.63 -28.12
CA ASP A 210 5.04 5.99 -28.68
C ASP A 210 4.79 7.07 -27.60
N CYS A 211 4.23 6.74 -26.44
CA CYS A 211 3.89 7.73 -25.42
C CYS A 211 4.35 7.43 -23.99
N LEU A 212 4.32 6.17 -23.54
CA LEU A 212 4.60 5.82 -22.15
C LEU A 212 6.10 5.86 -21.85
N ARG A 213 6.44 6.48 -20.72
CA ARG A 213 7.77 6.46 -20.10
C ARG A 213 7.78 5.61 -18.84
N THR A 214 6.73 5.69 -18.03
CA THR A 214 6.62 4.99 -16.75
C THR A 214 5.28 4.26 -16.58
N ILE A 215 5.30 3.17 -15.84
CA ILE A 215 4.10 2.43 -15.44
C ILE A 215 4.18 2.17 -13.94
N LEU A 216 3.11 2.49 -13.21
CA LEU A 216 2.90 2.07 -11.85
C LEU A 216 1.95 0.88 -11.81
N LEU A 217 2.42 -0.23 -11.26
CA LEU A 217 1.58 -1.37 -10.91
C LEU A 217 1.32 -1.39 -9.40
N SER A 218 0.08 -1.69 -9.03
CA SER A 218 -0.33 -1.82 -7.62
C SER A 218 -1.61 -2.65 -7.49
N ALA A 219 -2.15 -2.75 -6.27
CA ALA A 219 -3.36 -3.48 -5.87
C ALA A 219 -3.32 -5.02 -6.02
N GLU A 220 -2.39 -5.60 -6.77
CA GLU A 220 -2.18 -7.04 -6.94
C GLU A 220 -0.69 -7.37 -6.91
N ALA A 221 -0.36 -8.64 -6.61
CA ALA A 221 1.01 -9.10 -6.70
C ALA A 221 1.52 -9.00 -8.14
N LEU A 222 2.69 -8.38 -8.31
CA LEU A 222 3.35 -8.28 -9.60
C LEU A 222 3.98 -9.63 -9.96
N PRO A 223 3.62 -10.26 -11.10
CA PRO A 223 4.24 -11.52 -11.47
C PRO A 223 5.71 -11.34 -11.86
N ASP A 224 6.51 -12.37 -11.59
CA ASP A 224 7.93 -12.37 -11.93
C ASP A 224 8.16 -12.10 -13.42
N GLY A 225 9.20 -11.32 -13.72
CA GLY A 225 9.57 -10.95 -15.09
C GLY A 225 8.70 -9.90 -15.76
N TRP A 226 7.57 -9.49 -15.16
CA TRP A 226 6.66 -8.52 -15.79
C TRP A 226 7.29 -7.14 -16.01
N LYS A 227 8.19 -6.69 -15.12
CA LYS A 227 8.91 -5.43 -15.33
C LYS A 227 9.75 -5.48 -16.62
N ALA A 228 10.48 -6.57 -16.84
CA ALA A 228 11.28 -6.76 -18.04
C ALA A 228 10.40 -6.90 -19.29
N LEU A 229 9.30 -7.66 -19.17
CA LEU A 229 8.33 -7.83 -20.25
C LEU A 229 7.72 -6.50 -20.68
N LEU A 230 7.26 -5.67 -19.75
CA LEU A 230 6.67 -4.37 -20.05
C LEU A 230 7.71 -3.36 -20.53
N ALA A 231 8.96 -3.42 -20.03
CA ALA A 231 10.05 -2.63 -20.60
C ALA A 231 10.28 -2.98 -22.08
N GLU A 232 10.28 -4.25 -22.44
CA GLU A 232 10.43 -4.70 -23.83
C GLU A 232 9.21 -4.36 -24.71
N ARG A 233 8.01 -4.61 -24.19
CA ARG A 233 6.75 -4.53 -24.94
C ARG A 233 6.23 -3.11 -25.05
N PHE A 234 6.33 -2.31 -24.00
CA PHE A 234 5.77 -0.96 -23.92
C PHE A 234 6.85 0.12 -23.90
N GLY A 235 8.14 -0.23 -23.78
CA GLY A 235 9.23 0.76 -23.74
C GLY A 235 9.28 1.58 -22.46
N ALA A 236 8.58 1.15 -21.40
CA ALA A 236 8.38 1.92 -20.19
C ALA A 236 9.06 1.28 -18.97
N THR A 237 9.53 2.12 -18.06
CA THR A 237 10.05 1.68 -16.77
C THR A 237 8.90 1.37 -15.81
N VAL A 238 8.92 0.19 -15.20
CA VAL A 238 7.85 -0.28 -14.32
C VAL A 238 8.25 -0.14 -12.86
N PHE A 239 7.41 0.55 -12.11
CA PHE A 239 7.46 0.63 -10.65
C PHE A 239 6.33 -0.20 -10.07
N ASP A 240 6.59 -0.83 -8.93
CA ASP A 240 5.62 -1.58 -8.15
C ASP A 240 5.43 -0.91 -6.78
N HIS A 241 4.18 -0.67 -6.37
CA HIS A 241 3.87 -0.10 -5.05
C HIS A 241 2.99 -1.06 -4.26
N TYR A 242 3.40 -1.31 -3.02
CA TYR A 242 2.67 -2.17 -2.08
C TYR A 242 1.70 -1.36 -1.23
N GLY A 243 0.49 -1.89 -1.07
CA GLY A 243 -0.52 -1.31 -0.20
C GLY A 243 -1.78 -2.15 -0.12
N ALA A 244 -2.57 -1.88 0.92
CA ALA A 244 -3.89 -2.44 1.13
C ALA A 244 -4.86 -1.31 1.52
N THR A 245 -6.16 -1.55 1.41
CA THR A 245 -7.14 -0.54 1.84
C THR A 245 -7.03 -0.31 3.35
N GLU A 246 -6.77 -1.36 4.13
CA GLU A 246 -6.54 -1.29 5.57
C GLU A 246 -5.33 -0.41 5.96
N MET A 247 -4.43 -0.11 5.03
CA MET A 247 -3.28 0.78 5.19
C MET A 247 -3.55 2.22 4.72
N GLY A 248 -4.75 2.52 4.23
CA GLY A 248 -5.02 3.76 3.49
C GLY A 248 -4.43 3.73 2.08
N TYR A 249 -4.67 2.63 1.37
CA TYR A 249 -4.27 2.37 -0.04
C TYR A 249 -2.77 2.25 -0.33
N GLY A 250 -1.88 2.53 0.63
CA GLY A 250 -0.44 2.54 0.37
C GLY A 250 0.39 2.27 1.62
N GLY A 251 1.35 1.35 1.50
CA GLY A 251 2.28 0.94 2.55
C GLY A 251 3.75 1.22 2.20
N GLY A 252 4.14 1.05 0.95
CA GLY A 252 5.49 1.35 0.48
C GLY A 252 5.58 1.53 -1.03
N VAL A 253 6.63 2.21 -1.47
CA VAL A 253 6.87 2.56 -2.88
C VAL A 253 8.27 2.18 -3.32
N GLU A 254 8.43 1.82 -4.58
CA GLU A 254 9.75 1.62 -5.16
C GLU A 254 10.44 2.95 -5.51
N CYS A 255 11.77 2.94 -5.41
CA CYS A 255 12.62 3.96 -5.99
C CYS A 255 13.27 3.44 -7.29
N GLU A 256 14.06 4.29 -7.94
CA GLU A 256 14.78 3.94 -9.19
C GLU A 256 15.87 2.87 -9.02
N ALA A 257 16.14 2.42 -7.78
CA ALA A 257 17.03 1.28 -7.53
C ALA A 257 16.34 -0.07 -7.71
N PHE A 258 14.99 -0.12 -7.72
CA PHE A 258 14.19 -1.35 -7.83
C PHE A 258 14.58 -2.45 -6.84
N ASP A 259 14.96 -2.04 -5.63
CA ASP A 259 15.47 -2.91 -4.56
C ASP A 259 14.51 -2.88 -3.36
N GLY A 260 13.26 -3.30 -3.59
CA GLY A 260 12.18 -3.33 -2.60
C GLY A 260 11.46 -1.99 -2.37
N TYR A 261 10.43 -2.04 -1.52
CA TYR A 261 9.55 -0.93 -1.20
C TYR A 261 10.07 -0.12 -0.01
N HIS A 262 10.27 1.18 -0.18
CA HIS A 262 10.48 2.11 0.93
C HIS A 262 9.18 2.34 1.68
N LEU A 263 9.21 2.08 2.99
CA LEU A 263 8.03 2.10 3.84
C LEU A 263 7.76 3.50 4.43
N ARG A 264 6.48 3.88 4.54
CA ARG A 264 6.04 5.11 5.25
C ARG A 264 6.08 4.93 6.77
N GLU A 265 7.27 4.72 7.32
CA GLU A 265 7.48 4.27 8.71
C GLU A 265 6.96 5.23 9.81
N THR A 266 6.60 6.46 9.43
CA THR A 266 5.98 7.44 10.35
C THR A 266 4.45 7.41 10.35
N ASP A 267 3.84 6.66 9.43
CA ASP A 267 2.40 6.47 9.35
C ASP A 267 2.00 5.03 9.67
N ILE A 268 2.87 4.06 9.35
CA ILE A 268 2.60 2.64 9.52
C ILE A 268 3.87 1.96 10.03
N TYR A 269 3.73 1.21 11.11
CA TYR A 269 4.77 0.31 11.59
C TYR A 269 4.57 -1.06 10.95
N PHE A 270 5.64 -1.61 10.39
CA PHE A 270 5.65 -2.93 9.76
C PHE A 270 6.54 -3.90 10.53
N GLU A 271 6.07 -5.14 10.59
CA GLU A 271 6.73 -6.34 11.09
C GLU A 271 6.69 -7.41 9.99
N VAL A 272 7.66 -8.33 10.01
CA VAL A 272 7.57 -9.61 9.30
C VAL A 272 7.68 -10.70 10.36
N VAL A 273 6.66 -11.55 10.45
CA VAL A 273 6.55 -12.56 11.50
C VAL A 273 6.50 -13.97 10.93
N HIS A 274 6.94 -14.94 11.72
CA HIS A 274 6.87 -16.35 11.37
C HIS A 274 5.41 -16.75 11.15
N MET A 275 5.12 -17.37 9.99
CA MET A 275 3.75 -17.62 9.53
C MET A 275 2.93 -18.52 10.48
N THR A 276 3.60 -19.40 11.21
CA THR A 276 2.97 -20.27 12.24
C THR A 276 3.06 -19.70 13.66
N THR A 277 4.27 -19.48 14.19
CA THR A 277 4.46 -19.08 15.60
C THR A 277 4.09 -17.62 15.88
N GLY A 278 4.12 -16.75 14.86
CA GLY A 278 3.91 -15.31 15.03
C GLY A 278 5.10 -14.56 15.64
N GLU A 279 6.23 -15.22 15.85
CA GLU A 279 7.45 -14.59 16.34
C GLU A 279 8.05 -13.65 15.27
N PRO A 280 8.57 -12.47 15.63
CA PRO A 280 9.27 -11.60 14.69
C PRO A 280 10.44 -12.32 14.02
N LEU A 281 10.63 -12.11 12.72
CA LEU A 281 11.74 -12.67 11.96
C LEU A 281 12.87 -11.65 11.76
N PRO A 282 14.13 -12.10 11.67
CA PRO A 282 15.24 -11.23 11.30
C PRO A 282 15.12 -10.77 9.84
N GLU A 283 15.87 -9.70 9.49
CA GLU A 283 15.94 -9.22 8.11
C GLU A 283 16.47 -10.33 7.17
N GLY A 284 15.87 -10.42 5.98
CA GLY A 284 16.16 -11.42 4.96
C GLY A 284 15.30 -12.69 5.06
N GLU A 285 14.66 -12.96 6.20
CA GLU A 285 13.79 -14.13 6.35
C GLU A 285 12.35 -13.85 5.89
N VAL A 286 11.79 -14.79 5.14
CA VAL A 286 10.44 -14.70 4.58
C VAL A 286 9.42 -15.08 5.65
N GLY A 287 8.48 -14.17 5.91
CA GLY A 287 7.37 -14.37 6.82
C GLY A 287 6.11 -13.68 6.34
N GLU A 288 5.14 -13.55 7.24
CA GLU A 288 3.94 -12.77 7.00
C GLU A 288 4.16 -11.30 7.33
N VAL A 289 3.70 -10.42 6.43
CA VAL A 289 3.68 -8.98 6.66
C VAL A 289 2.57 -8.65 7.66
N VAL A 290 2.96 -8.01 8.76
CA VAL A 290 2.05 -7.49 9.79
C VAL A 290 2.25 -5.99 9.89
N PHE A 291 1.16 -5.25 10.13
CA PHE A 291 1.27 -3.80 10.28
C PHE A 291 0.43 -3.23 11.43
N THR A 292 0.84 -2.05 11.88
CA THR A 292 0.10 -1.22 12.83
C THR A 292 0.02 0.21 12.31
N THR A 293 -1.19 0.77 12.24
CA THR A 293 -1.39 2.16 11.84
C THR A 293 -0.98 3.10 12.97
N LEU A 294 -0.13 4.09 12.69
CA LEU A 294 0.38 5.03 13.68
C LEU A 294 -0.37 6.37 13.69
N THR A 295 -0.98 6.73 12.57
CA THR A 295 -1.63 8.04 12.36
C THR A 295 -3.12 7.96 12.05
N THR A 296 -3.64 6.76 11.74
CA THR A 296 -5.06 6.56 11.39
C THR A 296 -5.99 6.90 12.55
N ARG A 297 -6.96 7.77 12.28
CA ARG A 297 -7.94 8.28 13.25
C ARG A 297 -9.20 7.42 13.27
N GLY A 298 -9.78 7.14 12.11
CA GLY A 298 -11.11 6.52 12.02
C GLY A 298 -11.15 5.06 12.48
N MET A 299 -10.38 4.22 11.78
CA MET A 299 -10.34 2.78 12.02
C MET A 299 -8.88 2.32 12.14
N PRO A 300 -8.25 2.49 13.32
CA PRO A 300 -6.87 2.08 13.53
C PRO A 300 -6.76 0.55 13.55
N PHE A 301 -5.60 0.03 13.15
CA PHE A 301 -5.28 -1.39 13.21
C PHE A 301 -4.01 -1.61 14.02
N VAL A 302 -4.05 -2.58 14.94
CA VAL A 302 -2.91 -3.00 15.77
C VAL A 302 -2.54 -4.44 15.43
N ARG A 303 -1.28 -4.65 15.01
CA ARG A 303 -0.72 -5.93 14.58
C ARG A 303 -1.66 -6.70 13.64
N TYR A 304 -2.10 -6.04 12.58
CA TYR A 304 -2.98 -6.65 11.58
C TYR A 304 -2.20 -7.57 10.64
N ARG A 305 -2.61 -8.84 10.61
CA ARG A 305 -2.07 -9.88 9.72
C ARG A 305 -2.62 -9.70 8.31
N THR A 306 -1.74 -9.36 7.38
CA THR A 306 -2.15 -9.08 6.00
C THR A 306 -2.52 -10.37 5.25
N GLY A 307 -1.87 -11.49 5.59
CA GLY A 307 -1.81 -12.70 4.78
C GLY A 307 -0.89 -12.59 3.56
N ASP A 308 -0.07 -11.54 3.44
CA ASP A 308 0.94 -11.39 2.39
C ASP A 308 2.30 -11.87 2.89
N ALA A 309 3.06 -12.55 2.04
CA ALA A 309 4.40 -13.04 2.35
C ALA A 309 5.50 -12.17 1.73
N ALA A 310 6.44 -11.75 2.55
CA ALA A 310 7.62 -10.99 2.14
C ALA A 310 8.72 -11.09 3.21
N ALA A 311 9.84 -10.41 2.98
CA ALA A 311 10.92 -10.25 3.94
C ALA A 311 11.27 -8.77 4.10
N MET A 312 11.70 -8.35 5.29
CA MET A 312 12.41 -7.07 5.43
C MET A 312 13.80 -7.22 4.79
N LEU A 313 14.17 -6.33 3.89
CA LEU A 313 15.47 -6.41 3.21
C LEU A 313 16.59 -5.87 4.09
N PRO A 314 17.74 -6.56 4.17
CA PRO A 314 18.88 -6.09 4.94
C PRO A 314 19.59 -4.93 4.24
N GLY A 315 20.20 -4.06 5.05
CA GLY A 315 21.10 -3.02 4.59
C GLY A 315 20.42 -1.82 3.89
N PRO A 316 21.19 -0.76 3.60
CA PRO A 316 20.67 0.45 2.97
C PRO A 316 20.36 0.22 1.48
N CYS A 317 19.47 1.04 0.94
CA CYS A 317 19.17 1.02 -0.48
C CYS A 317 20.30 1.64 -1.32
N PRO A 318 20.56 1.15 -2.54
CA PRO A 318 21.45 1.83 -3.49
C PRO A 318 21.05 3.28 -3.82
N CYS A 319 19.78 3.66 -3.62
CA CYS A 319 19.32 5.05 -3.80
C CYS A 319 19.85 6.03 -2.73
N GLY A 320 20.52 5.52 -1.69
CA GLY A 320 21.07 6.30 -0.58
C GLY A 320 20.13 6.44 0.64
N SER A 321 18.88 5.99 0.52
CA SER A 321 17.93 5.98 1.64
C SER A 321 18.35 4.98 2.71
N LYS A 322 18.18 5.38 3.97
CA LYS A 322 18.46 4.58 5.17
C LYS A 322 17.18 4.00 5.80
N LEU A 323 16.04 4.20 5.15
CA LEU A 323 14.77 3.64 5.59
C LEU A 323 14.76 2.12 5.40
N ARG A 324 13.97 1.42 6.22
CA ARG A 324 13.76 -0.01 6.01
C ARG A 324 13.00 -0.24 4.71
N ARG A 325 13.24 -1.40 4.12
CA ARG A 325 12.62 -1.81 2.86
C ARG A 325 11.93 -3.15 3.03
N LEU A 326 10.75 -3.27 2.47
CA LEU A 326 10.07 -4.54 2.32
C LEU A 326 10.42 -5.12 0.95
N GLY A 327 10.77 -6.41 0.90
CA GLY A 327 10.99 -7.12 -0.35
C GLY A 327 9.71 -7.26 -1.19
N PRO A 328 9.81 -7.80 -2.40
CA PRO A 328 8.64 -8.06 -3.24
C PRO A 328 7.65 -8.98 -2.52
N ILE A 329 6.36 -8.80 -2.82
CA ILE A 329 5.32 -9.67 -2.27
C ILE A 329 5.35 -10.99 -3.02
N LEU A 330 5.71 -12.07 -2.32
CA LEU A 330 5.88 -13.40 -2.90
C LEU A 330 4.55 -14.12 -3.11
N GLY A 331 3.53 -13.71 -2.35
CA GLY A 331 2.16 -14.11 -2.54
C GLY A 331 1.33 -14.07 -1.27
N ARG A 332 0.18 -14.74 -1.32
CA ARG A 332 -0.80 -14.87 -0.24
C ARG A 332 -0.60 -16.18 0.51
N ILE A 333 -0.58 -16.10 1.84
CA ILE A 333 -0.46 -17.25 2.72
C ILE A 333 -1.82 -17.94 2.83
N VAL A 334 -1.83 -19.25 2.60
CA VAL A 334 -2.96 -20.15 2.84
C VAL A 334 -2.49 -21.24 3.79
N HIS A 335 -3.22 -21.44 4.89
CA HIS A 335 -2.91 -22.48 5.86
C HIS A 335 -3.55 -23.79 5.41
N GLY A 336 -2.70 -24.77 5.07
CA GLY A 336 -3.11 -26.13 4.74
C GLY A 336 -2.71 -27.13 5.83
N PRO A 337 -3.09 -28.41 5.67
CA PRO A 337 -2.73 -29.48 6.62
C PRO A 337 -1.22 -29.68 6.78
N ASN A 338 -0.43 -29.28 5.78
CA ASN A 338 1.03 -29.40 5.77
C ASN A 338 1.74 -28.09 6.16
N GLY A 339 1.03 -27.13 6.75
CA GLY A 339 1.55 -25.81 7.10
C GLY A 339 1.20 -24.71 6.09
N PRO A 340 1.78 -23.51 6.26
CA PRO A 340 1.52 -22.36 5.40
C PRO A 340 2.09 -22.58 3.99
N GLN A 341 1.29 -22.25 2.97
CA GLN A 341 1.68 -22.30 1.56
C GLN A 341 1.43 -20.93 0.92
N LEU A 342 2.25 -20.58 -0.07
CA LEU A 342 2.07 -19.35 -0.83
C LEU A 342 1.23 -19.61 -2.08
N THR A 343 0.27 -18.74 -2.31
CA THR A 343 -0.62 -18.76 -3.48
C THR A 343 -0.71 -17.36 -4.07
N ASN A 344 -0.90 -17.25 -5.38
CA ASN A 344 -1.16 -15.96 -6.04
C ASN A 344 -2.56 -15.99 -6.67
N PRO A 345 -3.62 -15.79 -5.87
CA PRO A 345 -4.98 -15.80 -6.39
C PRO A 345 -5.16 -14.64 -7.38
N ALA A 346 -5.74 -14.94 -8.55
CA ALA A 346 -6.11 -13.91 -9.50
C ALA A 346 -7.21 -13.03 -8.87
N LYS A 347 -6.96 -11.73 -8.69
CA LYS A 347 -8.01 -10.76 -8.34
C LYS A 347 -8.83 -10.42 -9.59
N GLY A 348 -10.14 -10.19 -9.41
CA GLY A 348 -10.99 -9.62 -10.46
C GLY A 348 -11.84 -10.59 -11.30
N ALA A 349 -11.87 -11.90 -11.02
CA ALA A 349 -12.77 -12.81 -11.74
C ALA A 349 -14.27 -12.56 -11.46
N ALA A 350 -14.61 -11.85 -10.36
CA ALA A 350 -15.97 -11.73 -9.83
C ALA A 350 -16.68 -10.38 -10.10
N ASN A 351 -16.03 -9.40 -10.73
CA ASN A 351 -16.70 -8.19 -11.24
C ASN A 351 -17.09 -8.35 -12.72
N ARG A 352 -17.50 -9.57 -13.10
CA ARG A 352 -18.15 -9.82 -14.39
C ARG A 352 -19.65 -9.54 -14.17
N PRO A 353 -20.26 -8.57 -14.88
CA PRO A 353 -21.72 -8.46 -14.90
C PRO A 353 -22.36 -9.75 -15.41
#